data_AF-A0A9R0W6M0-F1
#
_entry.id   AF-A0A9R0W6M0-F1
#
_cell.length_a   1.000
_cell.length_b   1.000
_cell.length_c   1.000
_cell.angle_alpha   90.00
_cell.angle_beta   90.00
_cell.angle_gamma   90.00
#
_symmetry.space_group_name_H-M   'P 1'
#
loop_
_entity.id
_entity.type
_entity.pdbx_description
1 polymer ?
#
loop_
_entity_poly.entity_id
_entity_poly.type
_entity_poly.pdbx_seq_one_letter_code
_entity_poly.pdbx_strand_id
1 'polypeptide(L)'
;MMNKKMVNGGRVSHWACINFSRNVQDNAAKVFCHELAIMCQISGMNFAPEPVLPVLSARPEHVERALKARYHDAMNASKPPGKELDLLIVILPDNNGSL
;
A
#
# COMPACT_ATOMS: atom_id res chain seq x y z
N MET A 1 8.78 14.73 8.97
CA MET A 1 10.13 14.90 8.38
C MET A 1 10.06 15.83 7.17
N MET A 2 9.87 17.14 7.35
CA MET A 2 9.62 18.02 6.20
C MET A 2 10.88 18.40 5.39
N ASN A 3 12.07 18.35 5.99
CA ASN A 3 13.30 18.87 5.35
C ASN A 3 14.37 17.81 5.09
N LYS A 4 14.09 16.54 5.42
CA LYS A 4 15.01 15.45 5.07
C LYS A 4 14.78 15.08 3.60
N LYS A 5 15.87 14.93 2.86
CA LYS A 5 15.87 14.53 1.45
C LYS A 5 16.37 13.11 1.31
N MET A 6 15.90 12.42 0.27
CA MET A 6 16.46 11.13 -0.11
C MET A 6 17.81 11.37 -0.80
N VAL A 7 18.85 10.65 -0.37
CA VAL A 7 20.14 10.63 -1.06
C VAL A 7 20.08 9.63 -2.22
N ASN A 8 19.59 8.42 -1.95
CA ASN A 8 19.35 7.37 -2.94
C ASN A 8 17.90 6.90 -2.84
N GLY A 9 17.08 7.25 -3.83
CA GLY A 9 15.68 6.81 -3.86
C GLY A 9 15.57 5.33 -4.19
N GLY A 10 14.79 4.60 -3.39
CA GLY A 10 14.46 3.20 -3.66
C GLY A 10 13.54 3.04 -4.87
N ARG A 11 13.37 1.78 -5.29
CA ARG A 11 12.41 1.39 -6.32
C ARG A 11 11.25 0.61 -5.69
N VAL A 12 10.02 1.02 -5.99
CA VAL A 12 8.78 0.32 -5.60
C VAL A 12 7.95 0.19 -6.87
N SER A 13 7.95 -1.00 -7.46
CA SER A 13 7.29 -1.30 -8.72
C SER A 13 6.02 -2.13 -8.57
N HIS A 14 5.96 -2.97 -7.53
CA HIS A 14 4.83 -3.86 -7.25
C HIS A 14 4.38 -3.59 -5.82
N TRP A 15 3.28 -2.88 -5.67
CA TRP A 15 2.75 -2.54 -4.36
C TRP A 15 1.24 -2.64 -4.32
N ALA A 16 0.71 -2.80 -3.11
CA ALA A 16 -0.72 -2.88 -2.85
C ALA A 16 -1.08 -2.08 -1.60
N CYS A 17 -2.38 -1.80 -1.42
CA CYS A 17 -2.90 -1.19 -0.21
C CYS A 17 -4.02 -2.04 0.42
N ILE A 18 -4.05 -2.07 1.75
CA ILE A 18 -5.13 -2.62 2.57
C ILE A 18 -5.54 -1.60 3.64
N ASN A 19 -6.84 -1.41 3.81
CA ASN A 19 -7.44 -0.51 4.79
C ASN A 19 -8.18 -1.30 5.86
N PHE A 20 -7.74 -1.17 7.12
CA PHE A 20 -8.42 -1.71 8.31
C PHE A 20 -9.22 -0.65 9.07
N SER A 21 -9.15 0.62 8.66
CA SER A 21 -9.88 1.70 9.28
C SER A 21 -11.28 1.85 8.69
N ARG A 22 -12.30 1.54 9.50
CA ARG A 22 -13.72 1.66 9.09
C ARG A 22 -14.16 3.10 8.80
N ASN A 23 -13.42 4.08 9.32
CA ASN A 23 -13.72 5.49 9.14
C ASN A 23 -13.12 6.06 7.84
N VAL A 24 -12.28 5.29 7.15
CA VAL A 24 -11.68 5.68 5.87
C VAL A 24 -12.50 5.06 4.74
N GLN A 25 -13.12 5.91 3.94
CA GLN A 25 -13.83 5.48 2.74
C GLN A 25 -12.85 4.99 1.66
N ASP A 26 -13.28 4.05 0.82
CA ASP A 26 -12.43 3.46 -0.22
C ASP A 26 -11.82 4.51 -1.17
N ASN A 27 -12.59 5.54 -1.53
CA ASN A 27 -12.09 6.62 -2.38
C ASN A 27 -11.02 7.46 -1.66
N ALA A 28 -11.18 7.72 -0.35
CA ALA A 28 -10.18 8.42 0.44
C ALA A 28 -8.88 7.61 0.53
N ALA A 29 -8.98 6.29 0.74
CA ALA A 29 -7.82 5.40 0.74
C ALA A 29 -7.11 5.37 -0.63
N LYS A 30 -7.87 5.37 -1.73
CA LYS A 30 -7.33 5.44 -3.09
C LYS A 30 -6.57 6.75 -3.33
N VAL A 31 -7.20 7.89 -3.03
CA VAL A 31 -6.59 9.22 -3.19
C VAL A 31 -5.33 9.33 -2.33
N PHE A 32 -5.39 8.90 -1.07
CA PHE A 32 -4.24 8.85 -0.19
C PHE A 32 -3.07 8.07 -0.80
N CYS A 33 -3.31 6.86 -1.32
CA CYS A 33 -2.25 6.05 -1.91
C CYS A 33 -1.66 6.69 -3.17
N HIS A 34 -2.51 7.31 -4.00
CA HIS A 34 -2.08 8.00 -5.21
C HIS A 34 -1.21 9.22 -4.87
N GLU A 35 -1.65 10.07 -3.94
CA GLU A 35 -0.88 11.22 -3.47
C GLU A 35 0.44 10.80 -2.82
N LEU A 36 0.44 9.72 -2.03
CA LEU A 36 1.66 9.18 -1.44
C LEU A 36 2.64 8.68 -2.52
N ALA A 37 2.16 7.98 -3.55
CA ALA A 37 2.98 7.53 -4.67
C ALA A 37 3.61 8.72 -5.41
N ILE A 38 2.84 9.78 -5.67
CA ILE A 38 3.34 11.02 -6.27
C ILE A 38 4.40 11.66 -5.37
N MET A 39 4.16 11.75 -4.06
CA MET A 39 5.13 12.31 -3.13
C MET A 39 6.43 11.49 -3.07
N CYS A 40 6.35 10.16 -3.15
CA CYS A 40 7.52 9.29 -3.25
C CYS A 40 8.33 9.58 -4.53
N GLN A 41 7.66 9.74 -5.68
CA GLN A 41 8.31 10.11 -6.94
C GLN A 41 8.99 11.48 -6.85
N ILE A 42 8.28 12.50 -6.37
CA ILE A 42 8.82 13.86 -6.18
C ILE A 42 10.01 13.86 -5.22
N SER A 43 10.00 12.98 -4.22
CA SER A 43 11.09 12.84 -3.26
C SER A 43 12.31 12.10 -3.81
N GLY A 44 12.25 11.56 -5.04
CA GLY A 44 13.35 10.93 -5.74
C GLY A 44 13.28 9.41 -5.85
N MET A 45 12.15 8.77 -5.50
CA MET A 45 11.96 7.31 -5.67
C MET A 45 11.50 6.96 -7.09
N ASN A 46 11.85 5.76 -7.54
CA ASN A 46 11.17 5.13 -8.67
C ASN A 46 9.95 4.34 -8.15
N PHE A 47 8.83 5.03 -7.99
CA PHE A 47 7.61 4.48 -7.40
C PHE A 47 6.52 4.34 -8.47
N ALA A 48 5.91 3.16 -8.61
CA ALA A 48 4.81 2.94 -9.55
C ALA A 48 3.55 3.73 -9.14
N PRO A 49 2.94 4.53 -10.03
CA PRO A 49 1.85 5.42 -9.66
C PRO A 49 0.57 4.69 -9.21
N GLU A 50 0.35 3.47 -9.72
CA GLU A 50 -0.83 2.66 -9.44
C GLU A 50 -0.44 1.36 -8.74
N PRO A 51 -1.28 0.88 -7.80
CA PRO A 51 -1.07 -0.41 -7.17
C PRO A 51 -1.36 -1.55 -8.15
N VAL A 52 -0.84 -2.75 -7.87
CA VAL A 52 -1.11 -3.95 -8.68
C VAL A 52 -2.57 -4.38 -8.60
N LEU A 53 -3.30 -3.95 -7.55
CA LEU A 53 -4.69 -4.25 -7.30
C LEU A 53 -5.39 -3.06 -6.63
N PRO A 54 -6.71 -2.84 -6.85
CA PRO A 54 -7.50 -1.84 -6.14
C PRO A 54 -7.39 -2.00 -4.62
N VAL A 55 -7.49 -0.91 -3.86
CA VAL A 55 -7.42 -0.92 -2.38
C VAL A 55 -8.41 -1.93 -1.81
N LEU A 56 -7.95 -2.77 -0.88
CA LEU A 56 -8.79 -3.72 -0.16
C LEU A 56 -9.19 -3.13 1.19
N SER A 57 -10.49 -2.97 1.46
CA SER A 57 -10.98 -2.69 2.81
C SER A 57 -11.29 -4.01 3.53
N ALA A 58 -10.70 -4.21 4.71
CA ALA A 58 -10.84 -5.43 5.49
C ALA A 58 -11.15 -5.08 6.95
N ARG A 59 -11.79 -6.01 7.67
CA ARG A 59 -12.06 -5.82 9.08
C ARG A 59 -10.83 -6.20 9.92
N PRO A 60 -10.49 -5.43 10.96
CA PRO A 60 -9.43 -5.73 11.91
C PRO A 60 -9.35 -7.17 12.40
N GLU A 61 -10.50 -7.75 12.76
CA GLU A 61 -10.62 -9.12 13.25
C GLU A 61 -10.19 -10.21 12.25
N HIS A 62 -9.91 -9.82 11.00
CA HIS A 62 -9.49 -10.71 9.92
C HIS A 62 -8.09 -10.40 9.40
N VAL A 63 -7.27 -9.65 10.15
CA VAL A 63 -5.94 -9.17 9.73
C VAL A 63 -5.08 -10.25 9.07
N GLU A 64 -4.87 -11.39 9.72
CA GLU A 64 -4.00 -12.46 9.20
C GLU A 64 -4.54 -13.02 7.88
N ARG A 65 -5.85 -13.30 7.82
CA ARG A 65 -6.51 -13.82 6.61
C ARG A 65 -6.46 -12.80 5.49
N ALA A 66 -6.73 -11.53 5.79
CA ALA A 66 -6.78 -10.47 4.80
C ALA A 66 -5.40 -10.17 4.22
N LEU A 67 -4.35 -10.18 5.06
CA LEU A 67 -2.96 -10.03 4.61
C LEU A 67 -2.53 -11.19 3.71
N LYS A 68 -2.79 -12.45 4.11
CA LYS A 68 -2.44 -13.63 3.31
C LYS A 68 -3.16 -13.64 1.96
N ALA A 69 -4.47 -13.38 1.97
CA ALA A 69 -5.26 -13.30 0.74
C ALA A 69 -4.76 -12.18 -0.17
N ARG A 70 -4.52 -10.99 0.40
CA ARG A 70 -4.06 -9.83 -0.38
C ARG A 70 -2.69 -10.05 -1.00
N TYR A 71 -1.76 -10.65 -0.25
CA TYR A 71 -0.45 -11.01 -0.78
C TYR A 71 -0.61 -11.99 -1.94
N HIS A 72 -1.38 -13.07 -1.77
CA HIS A 72 -1.61 -14.07 -2.81
C HIS A 72 -2.22 -13.46 -4.08
N ASP A 73 -3.26 -12.63 -3.93
CA ASP A 73 -3.90 -11.95 -5.05
C ASP A 73 -2.91 -11.03 -5.79
N ALA A 74 -2.08 -10.29 -5.05
CA ALA A 74 -1.10 -9.39 -5.63
C ALA A 74 0.00 -10.14 -6.41
N MET A 75 0.43 -11.31 -5.91
CA MET A 75 1.37 -12.18 -6.62
C MET A 75 0.78 -12.74 -7.91
N ASN A 76 -0.50 -13.13 -7.88
CA ASN A 76 -1.21 -13.64 -9.06
C ASN A 76 -1.47 -12.55 -10.11
N ALA A 77 -1.71 -11.30 -9.69
CA ALA A 77 -1.95 -10.17 -10.58
C ALA A 77 -0.67 -9.58 -11.19
N SER A 78 0.50 -9.89 -10.62
CA SER A 78 1.79 -9.35 -11.06
C SER A 78 2.16 -9.80 -12.48
N LYS A 79 2.80 -8.89 -13.26
CA LYS A 79 3.33 -9.18 -14.60
C LYS A 79 4.82 -8.77 -14.71
N PRO A 80 5.71 -9.66 -15.18
CA PRO A 80 5.52 -11.11 -15.35
C PRO A 80 5.14 -11.83 -14.04
N PRO A 81 4.55 -13.04 -14.13
CA PRO A 81 4.24 -13.87 -12.98
C PRO A 81 5.49 -14.13 -12.13
N GLY A 82 5.33 -14.19 -10.81
CA GLY A 82 6.42 -14.49 -9.87
C GLY A 82 7.24 -13.29 -9.41
N LYS A 83 6.80 -12.06 -9.71
CA LYS A 83 7.38 -10.86 -9.08
C LYS A 83 6.89 -10.71 -7.65
N GLU A 84 7.81 -10.45 -6.74
CA GLU A 84 7.52 -10.20 -5.33
C GLU A 84 6.86 -8.83 -5.10
N LEU A 85 6.21 -8.69 -3.94
CA LEU A 85 5.58 -7.45 -3.52
C LEU A 85 6.66 -6.58 -2.85
N ASP A 86 7.00 -5.46 -3.47
CA ASP A 86 7.99 -4.51 -2.95
C ASP A 86 7.47 -3.81 -1.69
N LEU A 87 6.15 -3.54 -1.63
CA LEU A 87 5.53 -2.76 -0.56
C LEU A 87 4.05 -3.10 -0.37
N LEU A 88 3.63 -3.18 0.90
CA LEU A 88 2.22 -3.13 1.30
C LEU A 88 1.98 -1.86 2.12
N ILE A 89 1.06 -1.02 1.66
CA ILE A 89 0.56 0.12 2.42
C ILE A 89 -0.61 -0.36 3.28
N VAL A 90 -0.59 -0.04 4.57
CA VAL A 90 -1.63 -0.42 5.52
C VAL A 90 -2.21 0.84 6.15
N ILE A 91 -3.52 1.05 6.01
CA ILE A 91 -4.25 2.13 6.69
C ILE A 91 -4.88 1.55 7.95
N LEU A 92 -4.51 2.10 9.11
CA LEU A 92 -4.94 1.63 10.43
C LEU A 92 -5.86 2.65 11.11
N PRO A 93 -6.75 2.21 12.02
CA PRO A 93 -7.40 3.10 12.96
C PRO A 93 -6.37 3.76 13.89
N ASP A 94 -6.64 4.98 14.36
CA ASP A 94 -5.76 5.67 15.31
C ASP A 94 -5.56 4.89 16.61
N ASN A 95 -6.63 4.23 17.08
CA ASN A 95 -6.62 3.31 18.22
C ASN A 95 -6.79 1.88 17.72
N ASN A 96 -5.68 1.21 17.44
CA ASN A 96 -5.66 -0.13 16.86
C ASN A 96 -5.48 -1.26 17.90
N GLY A 97 -5.17 -0.95 19.16
CA GLY A 97 -5.05 -1.97 20.21
C GLY A 97 -4.01 -3.04 19.84
N SER A 98 -4.41 -4.31 19.84
CA SER A 98 -3.56 -5.45 19.44
C SER A 98 -3.75 -5.90 17.98
N LEU A 99 -4.20 -5.00 17.11
CA LEU A 99 -3.96 -5.13 15.66
C LEU A 99 -2.48 -4.97 15.33
#